data_AF-A0A5B7XXA7-F1
#
_entry.id   AF-A0A5B7XXA7-F1
#
_cell.length_a   1.000
_cell.length_b   1.000
_cell.length_c   1.000
_cell.angle_alpha   90.00
_cell.angle_beta   90.00
_cell.angle_gamma   90.00
#
_symmetry.space_group_name_H-M   'P 1'
#
loop_
_entity.id
_entity.type
_entity.pdbx_description
1 polymer ?
#
loop_
_entity_poly.entity_id
_entity_poly.type
_entity_poly.pdbx_seq_one_letter_code
_entity_poly.pdbx_strand_id
1 'polypeptide(L)'
;MNFFKMAALAVLVMTLGGLTYSTKAQAKSYMISGHEVHDYILNDFQYYKVKRATSLRFLYSNNTTKERTVPKGTIIIGHKYKGSSVEKPSISIYLSQLDYNFLNKERPKHLELLSISGTISSSRPQDYQRIARPTYLPALSLGDFKQVKFRTDLTSDIKIYSQLRITSNGFAEFSRFKNPGAINGSQRPQFRQKVQKSTNKGNTRQLYFAKEIPGLGMKKIKQTGKLKYRLTIVNQHQPFEYNGGSEDPNQLFYSRYTVGGKKFVTQIG
;
A
#
# COMPACT_ATOMS: atom_id res chain seq x y z
N MET A 1 -50.33 -46.25 -15.16
CA MET A 1 -50.35 -46.98 -16.45
C MET A 1 -51.13 -46.10 -17.42
N ASN A 2 -50.62 -45.55 -18.52
CA ASN A 2 -49.52 -45.93 -19.39
C ASN A 2 -48.77 -44.71 -19.95
N PHE A 3 -47.49 -44.93 -20.22
CA PHE A 3 -46.53 -44.08 -20.93
C PHE A 3 -46.75 -44.11 -22.44
N PHE A 4 -46.46 -43.00 -23.14
CA PHE A 4 -45.79 -42.90 -24.47
C PHE A 4 -45.50 -41.38 -24.70
N LYS A 5 -44.31 -40.83 -24.47
CA LYS A 5 -43.05 -40.79 -25.25
C LYS A 5 -43.15 -40.29 -26.71
N MET A 6 -42.40 -39.20 -26.95
CA MET A 6 -41.72 -38.72 -28.18
C MET A 6 -42.58 -38.07 -29.26
N ALA A 7 -42.17 -37.07 -30.05
CA ALA A 7 -41.13 -36.03 -30.06
C ALA A 7 -41.29 -35.30 -31.44
N ALA A 8 -40.63 -34.14 -31.61
CA ALA A 8 -40.37 -33.40 -32.86
C ALA A 8 -41.46 -32.39 -33.32
N LEU A 9 -41.16 -31.18 -33.82
CA LEU A 9 -39.95 -30.35 -33.92
C LEU A 9 -40.38 -28.96 -34.44
N ALA A 10 -39.71 -27.91 -33.95
CA ALA A 10 -39.44 -26.60 -34.54
C ALA A 10 -40.56 -25.71 -35.09
N VAL A 11 -40.68 -24.51 -34.51
CA VAL A 11 -40.45 -23.26 -35.27
C VAL A 11 -39.50 -22.37 -34.48
N LEU A 12 -38.37 -22.08 -35.14
CA LEU A 12 -37.34 -21.13 -34.81
C LEU A 12 -37.89 -19.70 -34.98
N VAL A 13 -37.98 -18.92 -33.90
CA VAL A 13 -38.09 -17.46 -34.02
C VAL A 13 -36.76 -16.87 -33.60
N MET A 14 -35.95 -16.53 -34.60
CA MET A 14 -34.77 -15.69 -34.45
C MET A 14 -35.24 -14.25 -34.22
N THR A 15 -35.25 -13.78 -32.98
CA THR A 15 -35.17 -12.34 -32.70
C THR A 15 -33.71 -11.95 -32.51
N LEU A 16 -33.08 -11.54 -33.61
CA LEU A 16 -31.97 -10.59 -33.59
C LEU A 16 -32.42 -9.31 -32.87
N GLY A 17 -31.61 -8.78 -31.96
CA GLY A 17 -31.81 -7.41 -31.45
C GLY A 17 -31.68 -7.23 -29.94
N GLY A 18 -30.79 -7.96 -29.27
CA GLY A 18 -30.40 -7.63 -27.89
C GLY A 18 -29.30 -6.58 -27.89
N LEU A 19 -29.68 -5.30 -27.79
CA LEU A 19 -28.78 -4.18 -27.46
C LEU A 19 -27.89 -4.58 -26.28
N THR A 20 -26.61 -4.81 -26.53
CA THR A 20 -25.60 -4.95 -25.48
C THR A 20 -25.34 -3.57 -24.89
N TYR A 21 -26.22 -3.12 -24.01
CA TYR A 21 -25.87 -2.07 -23.07
C TYR A 21 -24.64 -2.57 -22.31
N SER A 22 -23.49 -1.96 -22.58
CA SER A 22 -22.32 -2.06 -21.70
C SER A 22 -22.74 -1.48 -20.36
N THR A 23 -23.26 -2.33 -19.47
CA THR A 23 -23.39 -2.00 -18.06
C THR A 23 -22.00 -1.61 -17.60
N LYS A 24 -21.79 -0.33 -17.28
CA LYS A 24 -20.60 0.11 -16.56
C LYS A 24 -20.45 -0.84 -15.38
N ALA A 25 -19.35 -1.57 -15.31
CA ALA A 25 -19.10 -2.50 -14.22
C ALA A 25 -19.31 -1.76 -12.90
N GLN A 26 -20.30 -2.20 -12.11
CA GLN A 26 -20.58 -1.58 -10.82
C GLN A 26 -19.34 -1.72 -9.95
N ALA A 27 -18.89 -0.59 -9.39
CA ALA A 27 -17.76 -0.57 -8.48
C ALA A 27 -18.05 -1.51 -7.31
N LYS A 28 -17.11 -2.39 -6.98
CA LYS A 28 -17.29 -3.33 -5.87
C LYS A 28 -17.40 -2.52 -4.57
N SER A 29 -18.23 -2.94 -3.62
CA SER A 29 -18.32 -2.28 -2.31
C SER A 29 -18.07 -3.26 -1.16
N TYR A 30 -17.83 -2.71 0.03
CA TYR A 30 -17.55 -3.42 1.27
C TYR A 30 -18.35 -2.79 2.40
N MET A 31 -18.91 -3.62 3.29
CA MET A 31 -19.48 -3.13 4.54
C MET A 31 -18.36 -2.97 5.58
N ILE A 32 -18.12 -1.75 6.04
CA ILE A 32 -17.13 -1.44 7.07
C ILE A 32 -17.84 -0.65 8.17
N SER A 33 -17.77 -1.12 9.41
CA SER A 33 -18.47 -0.49 10.55
C SER A 33 -19.97 -0.23 10.34
N GLY A 34 -20.64 -0.98 9.46
CA GLY A 34 -22.06 -0.77 9.14
C GLY A 34 -22.32 0.21 7.99
N HIS A 35 -21.28 0.78 7.38
CA HIS A 35 -21.38 1.68 6.22
C HIS A 35 -20.91 0.98 4.93
N GLU A 36 -21.58 1.24 3.81
CA GLU A 36 -21.13 0.81 2.50
C GLU A 36 -19.97 1.69 2.03
N VAL A 37 -18.83 1.07 1.72
CA VAL A 37 -17.63 1.75 1.24
C VAL A 37 -17.24 1.15 -0.10
N HIS A 38 -17.21 1.98 -1.15
CA HIS A 38 -16.84 1.54 -2.48
C HIS A 38 -15.33 1.26 -2.61
N ASP A 39 -14.98 0.32 -3.48
CA ASP A 39 -13.62 -0.15 -3.67
C ASP A 39 -12.66 0.94 -4.16
N TYR A 40 -13.13 1.91 -4.94
CA TYR A 40 -12.32 3.03 -5.39
C TYR A 40 -11.87 3.94 -4.24
N ILE A 41 -12.57 3.95 -3.10
CA ILE A 41 -12.13 4.64 -1.88
C ILE A 41 -10.99 3.87 -1.21
N LEU A 42 -11.02 2.54 -1.29
CA LEU A 42 -10.07 1.65 -0.59
C LEU A 42 -8.88 1.21 -1.44
N ASN A 43 -8.95 1.38 -2.76
CA ASN A 43 -8.03 0.80 -3.74
C ASN A 43 -7.64 1.81 -4.83
N ASP A 44 -7.18 2.99 -4.45
CA ASP A 44 -6.72 3.99 -5.42
C ASP A 44 -5.26 3.74 -5.84
N PHE A 45 -4.48 2.98 -5.06
CA PHE A 45 -3.03 2.81 -5.29
C PHE A 45 -2.66 2.22 -6.66
N GLN A 46 -1.87 2.97 -7.42
CA GLN A 46 -1.31 2.50 -8.69
C GLN A 46 0.20 2.36 -8.61
N TYR A 47 0.72 1.29 -9.20
CA TYR A 47 2.13 0.91 -9.11
C TYR A 47 2.83 1.16 -10.44
N TYR A 48 4.03 1.75 -10.36
CA TYR A 48 4.83 2.03 -11.54
C TYR A 48 6.27 1.59 -11.37
N LYS A 49 6.87 1.11 -12.46
CA LYS A 49 8.30 0.88 -12.58
C LYS A 49 8.94 2.02 -13.36
N VAL A 50 10.02 2.58 -12.83
CA VAL A 50 10.80 3.65 -13.46
C VAL A 50 11.56 3.08 -14.66
N LYS A 51 11.32 3.61 -15.86
CA LYS A 51 11.91 3.13 -17.14
C LYS A 51 13.31 3.67 -17.39
N ARG A 52 13.59 4.89 -16.92
CA ARG A 52 14.89 5.59 -17.05
C ARG A 52 15.19 6.32 -15.75
N ALA A 53 16.46 6.59 -15.47
CA ALA A 53 16.80 7.38 -14.30
C ALA A 53 16.11 8.76 -14.37
N THR A 54 15.39 9.14 -13.31
CA THR A 54 14.54 10.34 -13.32
C THR A 54 14.75 11.13 -12.03
N SER A 55 15.00 12.43 -12.16
CA SER A 55 15.15 13.35 -11.01
C SER A 55 13.78 13.62 -10.36
N LEU A 56 13.76 13.59 -9.03
CA LEU A 56 12.66 14.05 -8.20
C LEU A 56 13.13 15.22 -7.32
N ARG A 57 12.28 16.23 -7.15
CA ARG A 57 12.59 17.45 -6.38
C ARG A 57 12.00 17.40 -4.97
N PHE A 58 12.87 17.30 -3.98
CA PHE A 58 12.53 17.20 -2.56
C PHE A 58 12.55 18.58 -1.90
N LEU A 59 11.49 18.94 -1.19
CA LEU A 59 11.36 20.19 -0.43
C LEU A 59 11.76 19.99 1.04
N TYR A 60 12.52 20.91 1.61
CA TYR A 60 12.97 20.86 3.01
C TYR A 60 12.40 21.99 3.86
N SER A 61 12.52 21.87 5.18
CA SER A 61 11.93 22.78 6.17
C SER A 61 12.34 24.24 6.05
N ASN A 62 13.47 24.53 5.40
CA ASN A 62 13.94 25.88 5.11
C ASN A 62 13.50 26.38 3.72
N ASN A 63 12.49 25.76 3.11
CA ASN A 63 11.98 26.03 1.76
C ASN A 63 12.99 25.81 0.62
N THR A 64 14.15 25.20 0.89
CA THR A 64 15.07 24.81 -0.18
C THR A 64 14.60 23.52 -0.85
N THR A 65 14.93 23.37 -2.12
CA THR A 65 14.69 22.13 -2.87
C THR A 65 15.99 21.46 -3.27
N LYS A 66 16.07 20.13 -3.17
CA LYS A 66 17.15 19.35 -3.77
C LYS A 66 16.61 18.27 -4.68
N GLU A 67 17.27 18.09 -5.82
CA GLU A 67 16.95 17.00 -6.72
C GLU A 67 17.68 15.72 -6.33
N ARG A 68 17.01 14.59 -6.48
CA ARG A 68 17.62 13.26 -6.35
C ARG A 68 17.14 12.36 -7.47
N THR A 69 18.08 11.66 -8.08
CA THR A 69 17.78 10.75 -9.17
C THR A 69 17.25 9.42 -8.64
N VAL A 70 16.04 9.08 -9.04
CA VAL A 70 15.45 7.75 -8.85
C VAL A 70 16.05 6.82 -9.91
N PRO A 71 16.70 5.70 -9.53
CA PRO A 71 17.27 4.77 -10.49
C PRO A 71 16.21 4.07 -11.35
N LYS A 72 16.60 3.72 -12.58
CA LYS A 72 15.84 2.81 -13.45
C LYS A 72 15.52 1.52 -12.68
N GLY A 73 14.29 1.03 -12.85
CA GLY A 73 13.79 -0.19 -12.24
C GLY A 73 13.22 -0.02 -10.84
N THR A 74 13.33 1.17 -10.24
CA THR A 74 12.66 1.48 -8.97
C THR A 74 11.15 1.36 -9.14
N ILE A 75 10.50 0.75 -8.15
CA ILE A 75 9.04 0.67 -8.09
C ILE A 75 8.55 1.78 -7.18
N ILE A 76 7.51 2.50 -7.62
CA ILE A 76 6.86 3.58 -6.89
C ILE A 76 5.34 3.35 -6.85
N ILE A 77 4.67 4.01 -5.92
CA ILE A 77 3.21 4.09 -5.85
C ILE A 77 2.82 5.54 -6.13
N GLY A 78 1.76 5.76 -6.92
CA GLY A 78 1.33 7.10 -7.26
C GLY A 78 0.16 7.15 -8.25
N HIS A 79 -0.15 8.34 -8.74
CA HIS A 79 -1.24 8.63 -9.68
C HIS A 79 -0.70 9.42 -10.86
N LYS A 80 -0.99 8.95 -12.07
CA LYS A 80 -0.68 9.69 -13.29
C LYS A 80 -1.85 10.58 -13.67
N TYR A 81 -1.53 11.82 -13.96
CA TYR A 81 -2.46 12.80 -14.51
C TYR A 81 -2.15 12.99 -15.98
N LYS A 82 -3.16 12.84 -16.82
CA LYS A 82 -3.02 13.05 -18.27
C LYS A 82 -2.81 14.52 -18.63
N GLY A 83 -3.03 15.44 -17.69
CA GLY A 83 -3.05 16.88 -17.96
C GLY A 83 -4.33 17.31 -18.66
N SER A 84 -4.39 18.58 -19.02
CA SER A 84 -5.47 19.24 -19.76
C SER A 84 -4.86 20.25 -20.75
N SER A 85 -5.69 21.10 -21.37
CA SER A 85 -5.20 22.22 -22.19
C SER A 85 -4.35 23.22 -21.41
N VAL A 86 -4.53 23.31 -20.09
CA VAL A 86 -3.84 24.26 -19.20
C VAL A 86 -2.89 23.57 -18.21
N GLU A 87 -3.09 22.29 -17.92
CA GLU A 87 -2.24 21.52 -17.01
C GLU A 87 -1.36 20.51 -17.75
N LYS A 88 -0.06 20.55 -17.49
CA LYS A 88 0.87 19.57 -18.08
C LYS A 88 0.66 18.18 -17.46
N PRO A 89 0.80 17.11 -18.25
CA PRO A 89 0.80 15.75 -17.72
C PRO A 89 1.83 15.58 -16.61
N SER A 90 1.46 14.87 -15.55
CA SER A 90 2.31 14.68 -14.38
C SER A 90 2.07 13.33 -13.70
N ILE A 91 2.92 12.99 -12.75
CA ILE A 91 2.69 11.89 -11.82
C ILE A 91 2.92 12.38 -10.39
N SER A 92 1.96 12.12 -9.51
CA SER A 92 2.11 12.31 -8.07
C SER A 92 2.54 10.99 -7.45
N ILE A 93 3.58 11.01 -6.61
CA ILE A 93 4.24 9.82 -6.06
C ILE A 93 4.17 9.87 -4.53
N TYR A 94 3.71 8.80 -3.89
CA TYR A 94 3.69 8.71 -2.43
C TYR A 94 5.11 8.61 -1.86
N LEU A 95 5.56 9.67 -1.17
CA LEU A 95 6.91 9.74 -0.59
C LEU A 95 7.10 8.71 0.53
N SER A 96 6.05 8.46 1.29
CA SER A 96 5.99 7.44 2.34
C SER A 96 6.26 6.02 1.85
N GLN A 97 6.33 5.78 0.54
CA GLN A 97 6.60 4.46 -0.03
C GLN A 97 8.04 4.24 -0.46
N LEU A 98 8.83 5.31 -0.50
CA LEU A 98 10.25 5.24 -0.78
C LEU A 98 10.99 4.78 0.48
N ASP A 99 12.04 3.98 0.30
CA ASP A 99 12.79 3.43 1.42
C ASP A 99 13.64 4.50 2.13
N TYR A 100 13.91 4.27 3.42
CA TYR A 100 14.63 5.21 4.27
C TYR A 100 15.98 5.64 3.69
N ASN A 101 16.73 4.73 3.09
CA ASN A 101 18.05 5.07 2.53
C ASN A 101 17.91 6.02 1.36
N PHE A 102 16.91 5.83 0.49
CA PHE A 102 16.64 6.76 -0.60
C PHE A 102 16.18 8.13 -0.10
N LEU A 103 15.26 8.15 0.87
CA LEU A 103 14.73 9.38 1.46
C LEU A 103 15.77 10.21 2.22
N ASN A 104 16.82 9.58 2.72
CA ASN A 104 17.86 10.25 3.51
C ASN A 104 19.22 10.30 2.83
N LYS A 105 19.34 9.81 1.58
CA LYS A 105 20.56 9.96 0.78
C LYS A 105 20.86 11.44 0.60
N GLU A 106 22.05 11.87 1.03
CA GLU A 106 22.56 13.25 0.89
C GLU A 106 21.66 14.33 1.54
N ARG A 107 20.76 13.91 2.44
CA ARG A 107 19.91 14.82 3.20
C ARG A 107 20.76 15.57 4.24
N PRO A 108 20.68 16.91 4.29
CA PRO A 108 21.31 17.68 5.37
C PRO A 108 20.72 17.26 6.73
N LYS A 109 21.58 16.93 7.70
CA LYS A 109 21.16 16.40 9.01
C LYS A 109 20.26 17.34 9.81
N HIS A 110 20.38 18.65 9.59
CA HIS A 110 19.62 19.69 10.28
C HIS A 110 18.32 20.08 9.56
N LEU A 111 18.03 19.50 8.39
CA LEU A 111 16.83 19.83 7.62
C LEU A 111 15.82 18.70 7.63
N GLU A 112 14.57 19.08 7.93
CA GLU A 112 13.44 18.18 7.81
C GLU A 112 13.00 18.10 6.36
N LEU A 113 12.62 16.90 5.89
CA LEU A 113 12.00 16.75 4.59
C LEU A 113 10.51 17.08 4.75
N LEU A 114 10.08 18.20 4.17
CA LEU A 114 8.68 18.55 4.14
C LEU A 114 7.96 17.55 3.21
N SER A 115 6.81 17.05 3.65
CA SER A 115 5.96 16.10 2.91
C SER A 115 6.40 14.63 2.91
N ILE A 116 7.13 14.11 3.92
CA ILE A 116 7.35 12.65 4.04
C ILE A 116 6.02 11.86 4.04
N SER A 117 4.97 12.43 4.64
CA SER A 117 3.62 11.87 4.68
C SER A 117 2.80 12.14 3.41
N GLY A 118 3.27 13.01 2.52
CA GLY A 118 2.53 13.46 1.34
C GLY A 118 3.06 12.87 0.04
N THR A 119 2.77 13.57 -1.04
CA THR A 119 3.18 13.19 -2.38
C THR A 119 4.18 14.17 -2.98
N ILE A 120 5.04 13.67 -3.85
CA ILE A 120 5.95 14.45 -4.69
C ILE A 120 5.53 14.34 -6.15
N SER A 121 5.49 15.47 -6.85
CA SER A 121 5.13 15.51 -8.26
C SER A 121 6.36 15.38 -9.17
N SER A 122 6.19 14.69 -10.30
CA SER A 122 7.14 14.65 -11.40
C SER A 122 6.44 15.04 -12.70
N SER A 123 7.04 15.96 -13.46
CA SER A 123 6.58 16.40 -14.77
C SER A 123 6.98 15.44 -15.90
N ARG A 124 7.48 14.25 -15.56
CA ARG A 124 7.94 13.24 -16.51
C ARG A 124 7.14 11.93 -16.41
N PRO A 125 5.80 11.95 -16.49
CA PRO A 125 4.97 10.74 -16.33
C PRO A 125 5.30 9.64 -17.35
N GLN A 126 5.83 10.00 -18.52
CA GLN A 126 6.31 9.07 -19.55
C GLN A 126 7.48 8.19 -19.09
N ASP A 127 8.21 8.55 -18.02
CA ASP A 127 9.32 7.77 -17.49
C ASP A 127 8.87 6.62 -16.59
N TYR A 128 7.57 6.51 -16.31
CA TYR A 128 7.00 5.53 -15.40
C TYR A 128 6.11 4.55 -16.18
N GLN A 129 6.33 3.25 -16.04
CA GLN A 129 5.50 2.21 -16.67
C GLN A 129 4.56 1.61 -15.64
N ARG A 130 3.25 1.55 -15.92
CA ARG A 130 2.30 0.91 -15.01
C ARG A 130 2.64 -0.58 -14.90
N ILE A 131 2.63 -1.09 -13.68
CA ILE A 131 2.86 -2.52 -13.41
C ILE A 131 1.74 -3.05 -12.51
N ALA A 132 1.60 -4.36 -12.46
CA ALA A 132 0.80 -5.00 -11.43
C ALA A 132 1.39 -4.71 -10.05
N ARG A 133 0.52 -4.69 -9.03
CA ARG A 133 0.92 -4.56 -7.63
C ARG A 133 1.98 -5.61 -7.28
N PRO A 134 3.13 -5.20 -6.69
CA PRO A 134 4.12 -6.14 -6.20
C PRO A 134 3.53 -7.12 -5.18
N THR A 135 3.88 -8.40 -5.34
CA THR A 135 3.35 -9.50 -4.52
C THR A 135 3.79 -9.46 -3.06
N TYR A 136 4.60 -8.47 -2.63
CA TYR A 136 4.95 -8.22 -1.22
C TYR A 136 4.15 -7.09 -0.57
N LEU A 137 3.43 -6.25 -1.34
CA LEU A 137 2.53 -5.19 -0.81
C LEU A 137 1.05 -5.63 -0.64
N PRO A 138 0.39 -5.27 0.48
CA PRO A 138 -1.03 -5.57 0.71
C PRO A 138 -1.95 -4.93 -0.34
N ALA A 139 -3.21 -5.37 -0.44
CA ALA A 139 -4.09 -5.01 -1.56
C ALA A 139 -4.62 -3.59 -1.47
N LEU A 140 -5.09 -3.23 -0.29
CA LEU A 140 -5.77 -1.97 -0.03
C LEU A 140 -4.93 -1.07 0.86
N SER A 141 -3.61 -1.27 0.92
CA SER A 141 -2.75 -0.57 1.87
C SER A 141 -1.38 -0.28 1.27
N LEU A 142 -0.79 0.82 1.73
CA LEU A 142 0.58 1.24 1.47
C LEU A 142 1.62 0.35 2.20
N GLY A 143 1.22 -0.63 2.99
CA GLY A 143 2.15 -1.55 3.66
C GLY A 143 2.79 -0.98 4.94
N ASP A 144 2.20 0.07 5.52
CA ASP A 144 2.56 0.61 6.82
C ASP A 144 1.75 -0.08 7.93
N PHE A 145 2.31 -1.14 8.50
CA PHE A 145 1.73 -1.87 9.62
C PHE A 145 2.18 -1.23 10.94
N LYS A 146 1.22 -0.83 11.77
CA LYS A 146 1.46 -0.21 13.08
C LYS A 146 0.89 -1.09 14.20
N GLN A 147 1.66 -1.30 15.26
CA GLN A 147 1.10 -1.82 16.52
C GLN A 147 0.61 -0.63 17.31
N VAL A 148 -0.71 -0.49 17.40
CA VAL A 148 -1.35 0.64 18.08
C VAL A 148 -2.25 0.17 19.20
N LYS A 149 -2.45 1.03 20.18
CA LYS A 149 -3.63 0.97 21.05
C LYS A 149 -4.56 2.09 20.63
N PHE A 150 -5.67 1.72 20.00
CA PHE A 150 -6.79 2.64 19.85
C PHE A 150 -7.36 2.90 21.24
N ARG A 151 -7.55 4.15 21.58
CA ARG A 151 -8.40 4.52 22.70
C ARG A 151 -9.75 4.94 22.14
N THR A 152 -10.78 4.79 22.96
CA THR A 152 -12.18 5.04 22.60
C THR A 152 -12.56 6.51 22.72
N ASP A 153 -11.67 7.37 23.20
CA ASP A 153 -11.85 8.82 23.27
C ASP A 153 -11.39 9.48 21.96
N LEU A 154 -12.31 10.23 21.34
CA LEU A 154 -12.10 10.96 20.08
C LEU A 154 -11.01 12.05 20.13
N THR A 155 -10.41 12.26 21.31
CA THR A 155 -9.44 13.33 21.59
C THR A 155 -8.03 12.82 21.89
N SER A 156 -7.75 11.51 21.83
CA SER A 156 -6.43 11.00 22.20
C SER A 156 -5.58 10.51 21.04
N ASP A 157 -4.31 10.91 21.08
CA ASP A 157 -3.29 10.53 20.09
C ASP A 157 -3.15 9.01 19.96
N ILE A 158 -3.13 8.51 18.73
CA ILE A 158 -2.83 7.11 18.43
C ILE A 158 -1.41 6.79 18.91
N LYS A 159 -1.31 6.01 19.98
CA LYS A 159 -0.03 5.49 20.48
C LYS A 159 0.42 4.31 19.63
N ILE A 160 1.52 4.48 18.89
CA ILE A 160 2.12 3.44 18.06
C ILE A 160 3.41 2.94 18.74
N TYR A 161 3.42 1.66 19.09
CA TYR A 161 4.52 1.03 19.84
C TYR A 161 5.60 0.44 18.92
N SER A 162 5.20 0.03 17.73
CA SER A 162 6.13 -0.41 16.69
C SER A 162 5.50 -0.23 15.32
N GLN A 163 6.34 -0.15 14.30
CA GLN A 163 5.92 0.00 12.92
C GLN A 163 6.79 -0.88 12.01
N LEU A 164 6.14 -1.65 11.17
CA LEU A 164 6.74 -2.33 10.02
C LEU A 164 6.24 -1.63 8.75
N ARG A 165 7.16 -1.12 7.93
CA ARG A 165 6.88 -0.57 6.61
C ARG A 165 7.40 -1.52 5.55
N ILE A 166 6.55 -1.88 4.60
CA ILE A 166 6.98 -2.58 3.38
C ILE A 166 7.00 -1.54 2.27
N THR A 167 8.20 -1.14 1.85
CA THR A 167 8.38 -0.08 0.86
C THR A 167 8.02 -0.57 -0.54
N SER A 168 7.74 0.36 -1.46
CA SER A 168 7.36 0.03 -2.83
C SER A 168 8.44 -0.71 -3.59
N ASN A 169 9.71 -0.51 -3.23
CA ASN A 169 10.85 -1.21 -3.79
C ASN A 169 11.24 -2.47 -2.99
N GLY A 170 10.41 -2.94 -2.05
CA GLY A 170 10.54 -4.26 -1.43
C GLY A 170 11.56 -4.34 -0.29
N PHE A 171 11.70 -3.29 0.51
CA PHE A 171 12.36 -3.36 1.81
C PHE A 171 11.32 -3.44 2.93
N ALA A 172 11.61 -4.27 3.92
CA ALA A 172 10.92 -4.28 5.21
C ALA A 172 11.73 -3.44 6.20
N GLU A 173 11.15 -2.36 6.69
CA GLU A 173 11.73 -1.41 7.63
C GLU A 173 10.97 -1.47 8.95
N PHE A 174 11.64 -1.80 10.03
CA PHE A 174 11.01 -2.05 11.33
C PHE A 174 11.62 -1.19 12.44
N SER A 175 10.74 -0.59 13.25
CA SER A 175 11.09 0.21 14.43
C SER A 175 10.20 -0.13 15.60
N ARG A 176 10.77 -0.08 16.81
CA ARG A 176 10.05 -0.05 18.08
C ARG A 176 10.29 1.29 18.75
N PHE A 177 9.23 1.86 19.32
CA PHE A 177 9.25 3.20 19.90
C PHE A 177 9.14 3.12 21.42
N LYS A 178 10.07 3.79 22.11
CA LYS A 178 10.01 3.94 23.57
C LYS A 178 8.93 4.95 23.97
N ASN A 179 8.82 6.05 23.22
CA ASN A 179 7.75 7.03 23.35
C ASN A 179 6.76 6.88 22.19
N PRO A 180 5.62 6.18 22.38
CA PRO A 180 4.70 5.85 21.31
C PRO A 180 3.85 7.02 20.79
N GLY A 181 3.89 8.19 21.45
CA GLY A 181 3.18 9.40 21.01
C GLY A 181 4.05 10.39 20.21
N ALA A 182 5.36 10.17 20.11
CA ALA A 182 6.30 11.10 19.47
C ALA A 182 7.03 10.43 18.30
N ILE A 183 6.29 9.99 17.28
CA ILE A 183 6.90 9.33 16.12
C ILE A 183 7.27 10.35 15.06
N ASN A 184 8.54 10.28 14.64
CA ASN A 184 9.03 11.06 13.52
C ASN A 184 9.07 10.18 12.26
N GLY A 185 8.40 10.61 11.18
CA GLY A 185 8.44 9.94 9.88
C GLY A 185 9.84 9.89 9.23
N SER A 186 10.75 10.75 9.68
CA SER A 186 12.18 10.74 9.35
C SER A 186 13.01 9.79 10.22
N GLN A 187 12.43 9.13 11.22
CA GLN A 187 13.20 8.29 12.14
C GLN A 187 13.81 7.10 11.39
N ARG A 188 15.10 6.89 11.61
CA ARG A 188 15.83 5.73 11.07
C ARG A 188 15.18 4.43 11.55
N PRO A 189 14.87 3.49 10.64
CA PRO A 189 14.40 2.18 11.06
C PRO A 189 15.49 1.45 11.83
N GLN A 190 15.12 0.82 12.95
CA GLN A 190 16.05 0.02 13.74
C GLN A 190 16.57 -1.18 12.94
N PHE A 191 15.71 -1.74 12.11
CA PHE A 191 16.04 -2.87 11.25
C PHE A 191 15.52 -2.65 9.85
N ARG A 192 16.30 -3.08 8.85
CA ARG A 192 15.93 -2.96 7.45
C ARG A 192 16.44 -4.17 6.67
N GLN A 193 15.54 -4.90 6.01
CA GLN A 193 15.89 -6.07 5.21
C GLN A 193 15.19 -6.06 3.86
N LYS A 194 15.89 -6.48 2.81
CA LYS A 194 15.30 -6.64 1.47
C LYS A 194 14.46 -7.91 1.42
N VAL A 195 13.22 -7.80 0.96
CA VAL A 195 12.37 -8.95 0.61
C VAL A 195 13.01 -9.65 -0.59
N GLN A 196 13.34 -10.93 -0.42
CA GLN A 196 14.01 -11.75 -1.45
C GLN A 196 13.00 -12.52 -2.30
N LYS A 197 11.87 -12.89 -1.69
CA LYS A 197 10.74 -13.55 -2.33
C LYS A 197 9.48 -13.23 -1.55
N SER A 198 8.34 -13.26 -2.20
CA SER A 198 7.05 -13.36 -1.52
C SER A 198 6.16 -14.41 -2.16
N THR A 199 5.25 -14.97 -1.35
CA THR A 199 4.18 -15.87 -1.79
C THR A 199 2.87 -15.45 -1.13
N ASN A 200 1.77 -15.63 -1.85
CA ASN A 200 0.44 -15.26 -1.39
C ASN A 200 -0.49 -16.46 -1.56
N LYS A 201 -1.27 -16.78 -0.53
CA LYS A 201 -2.35 -17.78 -0.56
C LYS A 201 -3.52 -17.23 0.27
N GLY A 202 -4.63 -16.92 -0.39
CA GLY A 202 -5.78 -16.27 0.26
C GLY A 202 -5.39 -14.99 0.98
N ASN A 203 -5.75 -14.89 2.26
CA ASN A 203 -5.45 -13.75 3.14
C ASN A 203 -4.02 -13.76 3.71
N THR A 204 -3.23 -14.80 3.41
CA THR A 204 -1.91 -15.01 3.99
C THR A 204 -0.81 -14.69 2.99
N ARG A 205 0.16 -13.91 3.45
CA ARG A 205 1.36 -13.50 2.73
C ARG A 205 2.59 -13.97 3.47
N GLN A 206 3.53 -14.56 2.74
CA GLN A 206 4.82 -14.94 3.29
C GLN A 206 5.91 -14.15 2.58
N LEU A 207 6.75 -13.49 3.37
CA LEU A 207 7.89 -12.73 2.90
C LEU A 207 9.17 -13.42 3.36
N TYR A 208 10.13 -13.56 2.45
CA TYR A 208 11.36 -14.29 2.69
C TYR A 208 12.57 -13.36 2.69
N PHE A 209 13.49 -13.60 3.61
CA PHE A 209 14.62 -12.72 3.88
C PHE A 209 15.91 -13.53 4.14
N ALA A 210 17.05 -12.92 3.84
CA ALA A 210 18.36 -13.49 4.13
C ALA A 210 18.72 -13.39 5.63
N LYS A 211 18.23 -12.34 6.29
CA LYS A 211 18.47 -12.05 7.71
C LYS A 211 17.16 -11.87 8.45
N GLU A 212 17.19 -12.14 9.75
CA GLU A 212 16.07 -11.90 10.63
C GLU A 212 15.84 -10.40 10.86
N ILE A 213 14.60 -10.04 11.14
CA ILE A 213 14.21 -8.73 11.68
C ILE A 213 13.77 -8.96 13.13
N PRO A 214 14.63 -8.66 14.12
CA PRO A 214 14.33 -8.86 15.52
C PRO A 214 13.00 -8.22 15.94
N GLY A 215 12.18 -8.97 16.65
CA GLY A 215 10.89 -8.51 17.17
C GLY A 215 9.68 -8.76 16.26
N LEU A 216 9.86 -9.26 15.03
CA LEU A 216 8.76 -9.58 14.12
C LEU A 216 8.36 -11.06 14.08
N GLY A 217 8.83 -11.91 15.02
CA GLY A 217 8.39 -13.31 15.13
C GLY A 217 8.58 -14.11 13.83
N MET A 218 9.77 -14.04 13.24
CA MET A 218 10.07 -14.73 11.98
C MET A 218 10.45 -16.18 12.20
N LYS A 219 10.03 -17.07 11.30
CA LYS A 219 10.47 -18.47 11.31
C LYS A 219 11.75 -18.63 10.51
N LYS A 220 12.80 -19.19 11.10
CA LYS A 220 13.98 -19.68 10.35
C LYS A 220 13.58 -20.96 9.61
N ILE A 221 13.68 -20.94 8.28
CA ILE A 221 13.24 -22.06 7.41
C ILE A 221 14.39 -22.75 6.67
N LYS A 222 15.56 -22.11 6.61
CA LYS A 222 16.81 -22.69 6.09
C LYS A 222 17.96 -22.32 7.02
N GLN A 223 19.09 -23.02 6.92
CA GLN A 223 20.28 -22.68 7.69
C GLN A 223 21.06 -21.51 7.07
N THR A 224 21.14 -21.47 5.74
CA THR A 224 21.93 -20.50 4.96
C THR A 224 21.14 -19.97 3.74
N GLY A 225 21.72 -19.00 3.03
CA GLY A 225 21.18 -18.46 1.77
C GLY A 225 20.20 -17.30 1.92
N LYS A 226 19.70 -16.81 0.77
CA LYS A 226 18.84 -15.61 0.71
C LYS A 226 17.42 -15.82 1.24
N LEU A 227 16.97 -17.07 1.38
CA LEU A 227 15.60 -17.40 1.83
C LEU A 227 15.63 -18.07 3.21
N LYS A 228 16.46 -17.54 4.11
CA LYS A 228 16.75 -18.14 5.43
C LYS A 228 15.60 -17.96 6.42
N TYR A 229 14.96 -16.79 6.41
CA TYR A 229 13.90 -16.43 7.34
C TYR A 229 12.61 -16.11 6.60
N ARG A 230 11.48 -16.44 7.22
CA ARG A 230 10.13 -16.20 6.71
C ARG A 230 9.30 -15.41 7.71
N LEU A 231 8.76 -14.28 7.26
CA LEU A 231 7.72 -13.53 7.96
C LEU A 231 6.35 -13.90 7.38
N THR A 232 5.39 -14.24 8.23
CA THR A 232 4.00 -14.46 7.82
C THR A 232 3.16 -13.25 8.19
N ILE A 233 2.39 -12.72 7.24
CA ILE A 233 1.45 -11.62 7.40
C ILE A 233 0.07 -12.14 7.01
N VAL A 234 -0.91 -12.03 7.90
CA VAL A 234 -2.27 -12.52 7.69
C VAL A 234 -3.25 -11.36 7.83
N ASN A 235 -3.97 -11.04 6.75
CA ASN A 235 -5.10 -10.12 6.80
C ASN A 235 -6.25 -10.79 7.57
N GLN A 236 -6.72 -10.16 8.64
CA GLN A 236 -7.84 -10.69 9.43
C GLN A 236 -9.20 -10.43 8.76
N HIS A 237 -9.25 -9.63 7.69
CA HIS A 237 -10.49 -9.24 7.01
C HIS A 237 -11.52 -8.60 7.95
N GLN A 238 -11.02 -7.87 8.94
CA GLN A 238 -11.81 -7.10 9.89
C GLN A 238 -11.46 -5.62 9.72
N PRO A 239 -11.92 -4.99 8.63
CA PRO A 239 -11.78 -3.55 8.48
C PRO A 239 -12.67 -2.83 9.51
N PHE A 240 -12.22 -1.66 9.93
CA PHE A 240 -12.97 -0.79 10.84
C PHE A 240 -12.66 0.66 10.48
N GLU A 241 -13.63 1.50 10.77
CA GLU A 241 -13.53 2.95 10.69
C GLU A 241 -12.85 3.51 11.94
N TYR A 242 -12.01 4.53 11.74
CA TYR A 242 -11.45 5.34 12.80
C TYR A 242 -11.72 6.81 12.47
N ASN A 243 -12.58 7.45 13.27
CA ASN A 243 -12.88 8.87 13.13
C ASN A 243 -11.87 9.68 13.94
N GLY A 244 -11.12 10.56 13.26
CA GLY A 244 -10.01 11.34 13.79
C GLY A 244 -10.41 12.49 14.74
N GLY A 245 -11.61 12.45 15.32
CA GLY A 245 -12.17 13.57 16.08
C GLY A 245 -12.72 14.68 15.17
N SER A 246 -13.12 15.80 15.76
CA SER A 246 -13.80 16.92 15.07
C SER A 246 -12.88 17.77 14.18
N GLU A 247 -11.56 17.65 14.33
CA GLU A 247 -10.58 18.48 13.62
C GLU A 247 -10.01 17.84 12.34
N ASP A 248 -10.17 16.52 12.17
CA ASP A 248 -9.86 15.81 10.92
C ASP A 248 -11.10 14.99 10.50
N PRO A 249 -12.05 15.60 9.77
CA PRO A 249 -13.33 14.98 9.41
C PRO A 249 -13.17 13.86 8.37
N ASN A 250 -11.94 13.58 7.92
CA ASN A 250 -11.71 12.53 6.93
C ASN A 250 -11.92 11.16 7.57
N GLN A 251 -12.91 10.44 7.05
CA GLN A 251 -13.17 9.06 7.42
C GLN A 251 -11.97 8.19 7.02
N LEU A 252 -11.23 7.68 8.00
CA LEU A 252 -10.10 6.78 7.77
C LEU A 252 -10.53 5.35 8.03
N PHE A 253 -10.19 4.47 7.09
CA PHE A 253 -10.42 3.05 7.23
C PHE A 253 -9.12 2.33 7.58
N TYR A 254 -9.21 1.34 8.45
CA TYR A 254 -8.09 0.51 8.86
C TYR A 254 -8.47 -0.96 8.74
N SER A 255 -7.48 -1.82 8.52
CA SER A 255 -7.67 -3.27 8.60
C SER A 255 -6.70 -3.90 9.59
N ARG A 256 -7.18 -4.96 10.26
CA ARG A 256 -6.43 -5.73 11.25
C ARG A 256 -5.58 -6.82 10.58
N TYR A 257 -4.34 -6.93 11.04
CA TYR A 257 -3.38 -7.92 10.55
C TYR A 257 -2.71 -8.65 11.71
N THR A 258 -2.31 -9.89 11.44
CA THR A 258 -1.32 -10.59 12.26
C THR A 258 -0.01 -10.63 11.50
N VAL A 259 1.06 -10.05 12.05
CA VAL A 259 2.41 -10.01 11.46
C VAL A 259 3.33 -10.78 12.39
N GLY A 260 3.80 -11.95 11.95
CA GLY A 260 4.66 -12.83 12.76
C GLY A 260 4.09 -13.17 14.13
N GLY A 261 2.78 -13.42 14.19
CA GLY A 261 2.04 -13.73 15.42
C GLY A 261 1.62 -12.51 16.25
N LYS A 262 2.00 -11.29 15.88
CA LYS A 262 1.65 -10.07 16.61
C LYS A 262 0.53 -9.30 15.91
N LYS A 263 -0.33 -8.64 16.69
CA LYS A 263 -1.41 -7.80 16.19
C LYS A 263 -0.88 -6.47 15.67
N PHE A 264 -1.26 -6.11 14.46
CA PHE A 264 -0.99 -4.85 13.79
C PHE A 264 -2.27 -4.35 13.13
N VAL A 265 -2.28 -3.06 12.78
CA VAL A 265 -3.26 -2.46 11.88
C VAL A 265 -2.53 -1.72 10.78
N THR A 266 -3.22 -1.49 9.67
CA THR A 266 -2.74 -0.60 8.61
C THR A 266 -3.93 0.15 8.06
N GLN A 267 -3.72 1.41 7.68
CA GLN A 267 -4.73 2.18 6.97
C GLN A 267 -5.01 1.49 5.64
N ILE A 268 -6.28 1.51 5.23
CA ILE A 268 -6.74 1.10 3.92
C ILE A 268 -7.47 2.26 3.23
N GLY A 269 -7.24 2.42 1.92
CA GLY A 269 -7.59 3.67 1.23
C GLY A 269 -6.52 4.74 1.39
#